data_AF-A0AAW2RF67-F1
#
_entry.id   AF-A0AAW2RF67-F1
#
_cell.length_a   1.000
_cell.length_b   1.000
_cell.length_c   1.000
_cell.angle_alpha   90.00
_cell.angle_beta   90.00
_cell.angle_gamma   90.00
#
_symmetry.space_group_name_H-M   'P 1'
#
loop_
_entity.id
_entity.type
_entity.pdbx_description
1 polymer ?
#
loop_
_entity_poly.entity_id
_entity_poly.type
_entity_poly.pdbx_seq_one_letter_code
_entity_poly.pdbx_strand_id
1 'polypeptide(L)'
;MSSDLQSRKSFDVWARETEALRQYIMSRFLKCCFTSSVSRQSPDSKGSRDIMEKPSTSNVNGSVQSELNEEVKDSISTSATNIILNHDFSGGLHLWHPNCCNGFVVPSESGYPQWLSSNLRGRFAVITNRTECWQGLEQDITNRVSAGSTYEVCAWVGISGDLGAVADVQATLKIEYQDSSVNYLFIGKTSASMERWEKVEGTFSLSTMPHRVTFYLEGPSPGIDLLIRSVVVTCPTTNQSDSQSTGSLCDDNENIIQNPRFDDGLNSWSGRGCKIVLHDSMADGKVLPMSGKFFASTENRTQNWNGIQQEITGRVQRKLAYEIVAAVRIFGNNVSSSDVRATLWVQAADQREQYIGIGSVQATDKDWVQLQGKFLLNGSPSKVVIYLEGPPPGTDILLDNFVVKHAAKAPPASPPAIERTKQGF
;
A
#
# COMPACT_ATOMS: atom_id res chain seq x y z
N MET A 1 52.75 -10.87 21.95
CA MET A 1 52.82 -9.40 21.77
C MET A 1 52.54 -8.90 20.35
N SER A 2 52.09 -9.74 19.40
CA SER A 2 51.81 -9.29 18.01
C SER A 2 50.34 -9.29 17.60
N SER A 3 49.43 -9.89 18.38
CA SER A 3 47.99 -9.96 18.08
C SER A 3 47.21 -8.73 18.56
N ASP A 4 47.62 -8.11 19.67
CA ASP A 4 46.94 -6.92 20.23
C ASP A 4 47.17 -5.63 19.44
N LEU A 5 48.30 -5.53 18.71
CA LEU A 5 48.60 -4.33 17.91
C LEU A 5 47.76 -4.25 16.63
N GLN A 6 47.31 -5.39 16.11
CA GLN A 6 46.52 -5.46 14.88
C GLN A 6 45.05 -5.17 15.13
N SER A 7 44.52 -5.59 16.30
CA SER A 7 43.16 -5.23 16.75
C SER A 7 43.02 -3.75 17.08
N ARG A 8 44.02 -3.11 17.70
CA ARG A 8 43.99 -1.67 18.01
C ARG A 8 44.04 -0.80 16.75
N LYS A 9 44.84 -1.19 15.75
CA LYS A 9 44.88 -0.49 14.46
C LYS A 9 43.57 -0.60 13.68
N SER A 10 42.86 -1.73 13.77
CA SER A 10 41.56 -1.90 13.12
C SER A 10 40.45 -1.10 13.80
N PHE A 11 40.50 -0.95 15.12
CA PHE A 11 39.56 -0.11 15.88
C PHE A 11 39.80 1.38 15.62
N ASP A 12 41.06 1.83 15.52
CA ASP A 12 41.38 3.23 15.22
C ASP A 12 41.01 3.64 13.79
N VAL A 13 41.02 2.70 12.83
CA VAL A 13 40.54 2.94 11.46
C VAL A 13 39.01 3.03 11.42
N TRP A 14 38.31 2.14 12.12
CA TRP A 14 36.84 2.17 12.22
C TRP A 14 36.33 3.43 12.95
N ALA A 15 37.01 3.83 14.03
CA ALA A 15 36.69 5.07 14.75
C ALA A 15 36.90 6.33 13.89
N ARG A 16 37.99 6.39 13.11
CA ARG A 16 38.24 7.52 12.18
C ARG A 16 37.27 7.57 11.01
N GLU A 17 36.80 6.43 10.51
CA GLU A 17 35.75 6.37 9.48
C GLU A 17 34.39 6.83 10.02
N THR A 18 34.04 6.49 11.26
CA THR A 18 32.81 7.00 11.91
C THR A 18 32.85 8.51 12.20
N GLU A 19 34.02 9.06 12.48
CA GLU A 19 34.21 10.49 12.74
C GLU A 19 34.23 11.32 11.44
N ALA A 20 34.77 10.75 10.36
CA ALA A 20 34.68 11.33 9.01
C ALA A 20 33.22 11.32 8.47
N LEU A 21 32.45 10.25 8.74
CA LEU A 21 31.02 10.22 8.44
C LEU A 21 30.24 11.28 9.26
N ARG A 22 30.57 11.44 10.54
CA ARG A 22 29.98 12.47 11.42
C ARG A 22 30.31 13.90 10.97
N GLN A 23 31.55 14.17 10.55
CA GLN A 23 31.96 15.48 10.03
C GLN A 23 31.38 15.79 8.64
N TYR A 24 31.23 14.77 7.78
CA TYR A 24 30.58 14.93 6.47
C TYR A 24 29.07 15.21 6.59
N ILE A 25 28.40 14.56 7.56
CA ILE A 25 27.00 14.86 7.91
C ILE A 25 26.89 16.28 8.49
N MET A 26 27.71 16.66 9.48
CA MET A 26 27.66 18.02 10.05
C MET A 26 27.86 19.15 9.03
N SER A 27 28.71 18.96 8.02
CA SER A 27 29.04 20.01 7.04
C SER A 27 27.89 20.39 6.08
N ARG A 28 26.85 19.55 5.91
CA ARG A 28 25.72 19.85 5.02
C ARG A 28 24.45 20.31 5.74
N PHE A 29 24.29 20.06 7.03
CA PHE A 29 23.08 20.41 7.79
C PHE A 29 23.09 21.81 8.43
N LEU A 30 24.24 22.51 8.47
CA LEU A 30 24.32 23.88 9.02
C LEU A 30 23.51 24.95 8.25
N LYS A 31 22.93 24.63 7.09
CA LYS A 31 22.14 25.59 6.28
C LYS A 31 20.63 25.54 6.51
N CYS A 32 20.10 24.62 7.30
CA CYS A 32 18.65 24.47 7.47
C CYS A 32 18.06 25.22 8.68
N CYS A 33 18.89 25.85 9.51
CA CYS A 33 18.44 26.57 10.70
C CYS A 33 19.01 28.00 10.74
N PHE A 34 18.50 28.89 9.89
CA PHE A 34 18.60 30.34 10.14
C PHE A 34 17.23 31.01 9.99
N THR A 35 16.86 31.72 11.06
CA THR A 35 15.59 32.39 11.33
C THR A 35 15.34 33.58 10.40
N SER A 36 14.11 33.72 9.88
CA SER A 36 13.62 34.98 9.33
C SER A 36 13.28 35.97 10.46
N SER A 37 13.78 37.19 10.35
CA SER A 37 13.49 38.29 11.28
C SER A 37 12.08 38.83 11.08
N VAL A 38 11.33 38.92 12.17
CA VAL A 38 10.01 39.57 12.28
C VAL A 38 10.15 41.08 12.05
N SER A 39 9.40 41.64 11.10
CA SER A 39 9.14 43.08 11.02
C SER A 39 7.65 43.34 11.20
N ARG A 40 7.29 43.99 12.31
CA ARG A 40 5.95 44.50 12.61
C ARG A 40 5.66 45.71 11.72
N GLN A 41 4.46 45.78 11.15
CA GLN A 41 3.76 47.05 10.89
C GLN A 41 2.27 46.80 10.60
N SER A 42 1.41 47.39 11.44
CA SER A 42 0.03 47.80 11.15
C SER A 42 0.03 49.35 11.10
N PRO A 43 -0.89 50.03 10.37
CA PRO A 43 -2.23 50.31 10.94
C PRO A 43 -3.42 50.53 9.97
N ASP A 44 -4.62 50.38 10.56
CA ASP A 44 -5.91 51.10 10.40
C ASP A 44 -6.72 51.15 9.09
N SER A 45 -8.02 50.78 9.17
CA SER A 45 -9.12 51.78 9.24
C SER A 45 -10.54 51.18 9.47
N LYS A 46 -11.22 51.79 10.48
CA LYS A 46 -12.66 52.17 10.65
C LYS A 46 -13.74 51.36 9.91
N GLY A 47 -14.75 50.78 10.58
CA GLY A 47 -15.89 51.40 11.32
C GLY A 47 -17.13 50.49 11.10
N SER A 48 -18.29 50.51 11.76
CA SER A 48 -18.95 51.24 12.85
C SER A 48 -20.06 50.29 13.37
N ARG A 49 -20.52 50.53 14.59
CA ARG A 49 -21.56 49.80 15.36
C ARG A 49 -22.98 50.08 14.85
N ASP A 50 -23.93 49.18 15.17
CA ASP A 50 -25.24 49.43 15.84
C ASP A 50 -25.88 48.07 16.23
N ILE A 51 -26.01 47.70 17.53
CA ILE A 51 -27.14 47.87 18.50
C ILE A 51 -28.38 46.99 18.12
N MET A 52 -28.60 45.84 18.78
CA MET A 52 -29.56 45.55 19.90
C MET A 52 -31.04 45.81 19.51
N GLU A 53 -32.07 44.99 19.76
CA GLU A 53 -32.40 44.08 20.86
C GLU A 53 -33.67 43.26 20.49
N LYS A 54 -33.97 42.22 21.26
CA LYS A 54 -35.00 41.16 21.08
C LYS A 54 -36.40 41.61 21.56
N PRO A 55 -37.48 40.87 21.24
CA PRO A 55 -38.29 40.31 22.34
C PRO A 55 -38.82 38.87 22.13
N SER A 56 -39.11 38.24 23.28
CA SER A 56 -39.77 36.94 23.57
C SER A 56 -41.31 37.00 23.35
N THR A 57 -42.15 35.94 23.22
CA THR A 57 -42.39 34.69 23.99
C THR A 57 -43.38 33.72 23.25
N SER A 58 -43.32 32.42 23.63
CA SER A 58 -44.43 31.43 23.80
C SER A 58 -45.28 30.88 22.63
N ASN A 59 -45.14 29.57 22.29
CA ASN A 59 -46.09 28.46 22.59
C ASN A 59 -46.05 27.28 21.58
N VAL A 60 -45.56 26.13 22.09
CA VAL A 60 -46.09 24.74 22.08
C VAL A 60 -46.71 24.09 20.81
N ASN A 61 -46.13 22.92 20.49
CA ASN A 61 -46.61 21.70 19.82
C ASN A 61 -46.51 21.54 18.28
N GLY A 62 -45.63 20.60 17.87
CA GLY A 62 -45.92 19.65 16.79
C GLY A 62 -44.81 19.42 15.75
N SER A 63 -44.12 18.28 15.88
CA SER A 63 -43.65 17.42 14.76
C SER A 63 -42.58 17.93 13.76
N VAL A 64 -41.45 17.21 13.75
CA VAL A 64 -40.55 16.89 12.60
C VAL A 64 -39.75 18.05 11.98
N GLN A 65 -38.44 18.10 12.25
CA GLN A 65 -37.35 18.01 11.25
C GLN A 65 -35.97 18.12 11.92
N SER A 66 -35.14 17.10 11.75
CA SER A 66 -33.71 17.11 12.05
C SER A 66 -32.95 17.50 10.77
N GLU A 67 -32.37 18.69 10.76
CA GLU A 67 -31.58 19.28 9.69
C GLU A 67 -30.62 20.23 10.44
N LEU A 68 -29.29 20.23 10.30
CA LEU A 68 -28.45 19.94 9.14
C LEU A 68 -27.09 19.37 9.56
N ASN A 69 -26.66 18.34 8.82
CA ASN A 69 -25.28 17.95 8.64
C ASN A 69 -24.63 18.91 7.63
N GLU A 70 -23.45 19.45 7.94
CA GLU A 70 -22.49 19.87 6.91
C GLU A 70 -21.26 18.97 7.01
N GLU A 71 -21.38 17.76 6.48
CA GLU A 71 -20.20 17.02 6.01
C GLU A 71 -19.90 17.51 4.59
N VAL A 72 -18.82 18.29 4.48
CA VAL A 72 -18.26 18.67 3.19
C VAL A 72 -17.77 17.41 2.50
N LYS A 73 -18.51 17.04 1.47
CA LYS A 73 -18.28 15.99 0.49
C LYS A 73 -17.04 16.34 -0.32
N ASP A 74 -15.88 15.86 0.11
CA ASP A 74 -14.68 15.93 -0.74
C ASP A 74 -14.79 14.90 -1.86
N SER A 75 -14.62 15.42 -3.07
CA SER A 75 -14.91 14.84 -4.36
C SER A 75 -14.12 13.57 -4.67
N ILE A 76 -14.81 12.66 -5.35
CA ILE A 76 -14.33 11.44 -6.03
C ILE A 76 -12.93 11.65 -6.64
N SER A 77 -11.92 11.02 -6.05
CA SER A 77 -10.61 10.82 -6.66
C SER A 77 -10.51 9.36 -7.11
N THR A 78 -10.18 9.20 -8.38
CA THR A 78 -9.94 7.93 -9.09
C THR A 78 -9.06 6.97 -8.29
N SER A 79 -9.44 5.69 -8.23
CA SER A 79 -8.83 4.62 -7.41
C SER A 79 -7.33 4.39 -7.66
N ALA A 80 -6.49 5.27 -7.13
CA ALA A 80 -5.08 5.00 -6.92
C ALA A 80 -4.93 4.22 -5.61
N THR A 81 -4.35 3.02 -5.67
CA THR A 81 -4.11 2.19 -4.49
C THR A 81 -3.00 2.82 -3.64
N ASN A 82 -3.25 2.99 -2.34
CA ASN A 82 -2.25 3.48 -1.40
C ASN A 82 -1.10 2.46 -1.28
N ILE A 83 0.15 2.90 -1.51
CA ILE A 83 1.33 2.03 -1.40
C ILE A 83 1.84 1.90 0.04
N ILE A 84 1.34 2.71 0.97
CA ILE A 84 1.68 2.62 2.39
C ILE A 84 0.79 1.58 3.06
N LEU A 85 1.43 0.62 3.73
CA LEU A 85 0.75 -0.43 4.49
C LEU A 85 0.49 0.04 5.93
N ASN A 86 -0.59 -0.47 6.54
CA ASN A 86 -1.04 -0.08 7.88
C ASN A 86 -1.08 1.46 8.04
N HIS A 87 -1.57 2.14 7.01
CA HIS A 87 -1.52 3.58 6.88
C HIS A 87 -2.37 4.36 7.90
N ASP A 88 -3.34 3.70 8.54
CA ASP A 88 -4.26 4.25 9.54
C ASP A 88 -3.95 3.75 10.96
N PHE A 89 -2.84 3.02 11.12
CA PHE A 89 -2.36 2.43 12.37
C PHE A 89 -3.33 1.45 13.03
N SER A 90 -4.29 0.90 12.28
CA SER A 90 -5.25 -0.08 12.80
C SER A 90 -4.60 -1.35 13.34
N GLY A 91 -3.46 -1.75 12.78
CA GLY A 91 -2.59 -2.83 13.28
C GLY A 91 -1.50 -2.36 14.25
N GLY A 92 -1.65 -1.20 14.90
CA GLY A 92 -0.60 -0.60 15.72
C GLY A 92 0.52 -0.03 14.84
N LEU A 93 1.79 -0.23 15.24
CA LEU A 93 2.97 0.13 14.43
C LEU A 93 3.45 -1.02 13.53
N HIS A 94 2.63 -2.02 13.23
CA HIS A 94 3.00 -3.09 12.32
C HIS A 94 3.47 -2.52 10.96
N LEU A 95 4.63 -2.97 10.47
CA LEU A 95 5.33 -2.49 9.25
C LEU A 95 5.87 -1.05 9.31
N TRP A 96 5.74 -0.38 10.45
CA TRP A 96 6.33 0.92 10.70
C TRP A 96 7.49 0.80 11.68
N HIS A 97 8.57 1.53 11.44
CA HIS A 97 9.76 1.52 12.27
C HIS A 97 10.03 2.93 12.80
N PRO A 98 10.18 3.11 14.13
CA PRO A 98 10.73 4.33 14.69
C PRO A 98 12.23 4.44 14.35
N ASN A 99 12.63 5.53 13.72
CA ASN A 99 14.03 5.78 13.36
C ASN A 99 14.76 6.47 14.52
N CYS A 100 15.48 5.67 15.31
CA CYS A 100 16.27 6.13 16.48
C CYS A 100 15.44 6.90 17.53
N CYS A 101 14.15 6.59 17.64
CA CYS A 101 13.21 7.19 18.57
C CYS A 101 12.20 6.15 19.07
N ASN A 102 11.23 6.56 19.88
CA ASN A 102 10.17 5.69 20.36
C ASN A 102 8.85 5.96 19.63
N GLY A 103 8.03 4.94 19.44
CA GLY A 103 6.71 5.08 18.82
C GLY A 103 5.66 4.22 19.52
N PHE A 104 4.45 4.74 19.64
CA PHE A 104 3.27 3.99 20.09
C PHE A 104 1.99 4.50 19.44
N VAL A 105 0.91 3.74 19.49
CA VAL A 105 -0.40 4.12 18.92
C VAL A 105 -1.39 4.43 20.03
N VAL A 106 -2.10 5.55 19.89
CA VAL A 106 -3.20 5.93 20.77
C VAL A 106 -4.51 5.39 20.16
N PRO A 107 -5.26 4.52 20.86
CA PRO A 107 -6.51 3.96 20.34
C PRO A 107 -7.69 4.93 20.52
N SER A 108 -8.65 4.88 19.59
CA SER A 108 -9.83 5.77 19.54
C SER A 108 -10.73 5.76 20.79
N GLU A 109 -10.65 4.70 21.60
CA GLU A 109 -11.51 4.45 22.78
C GLU A 109 -10.86 4.81 24.13
N SER A 110 -9.60 5.25 24.12
CA SER A 110 -8.89 5.62 25.35
C SER A 110 -9.23 7.04 25.81
N GLY A 111 -9.21 7.26 27.13
CA GLY A 111 -9.22 8.61 27.70
C GLY A 111 -8.03 9.38 27.15
N TYR A 112 -8.29 10.29 26.22
CA TYR A 112 -7.27 11.08 25.54
C TYR A 112 -6.33 11.71 26.57
N PRO A 113 -5.01 11.67 26.35
CA PRO A 113 -4.06 12.39 27.19
C PRO A 113 -4.50 13.85 27.36
N GLN A 114 -4.47 14.35 28.60
CA GLN A 114 -5.07 15.65 28.98
C GLN A 114 -4.50 16.85 28.21
N TRP A 115 -3.36 16.68 27.55
CA TRP A 115 -2.77 17.69 26.68
C TRP A 115 -3.50 17.77 25.33
N LEU A 116 -3.95 16.67 24.71
CA LEU A 116 -4.49 16.67 23.33
C LEU A 116 -5.81 17.43 23.16
N SER A 117 -5.89 18.27 22.12
CA SER A 117 -7.11 18.97 21.71
C SER A 117 -8.23 18.01 21.30
N SER A 118 -9.48 18.36 21.58
CA SER A 118 -10.67 17.60 21.17
C SER A 118 -10.80 17.40 19.66
N ASN A 119 -10.07 18.17 18.86
CA ASN A 119 -10.06 18.09 17.40
C ASN A 119 -9.07 17.03 16.86
N LEU A 120 -8.18 16.49 17.70
CA LEU A 120 -7.23 15.44 17.33
C LEU A 120 -7.72 14.03 17.70
N ARG A 121 -9.05 13.85 17.77
CA ARG A 121 -9.68 12.56 18.14
C ARG A 121 -9.52 11.50 17.03
N GLY A 122 -9.50 10.24 17.44
CA GLY A 122 -9.28 9.08 16.57
C GLY A 122 -8.00 8.34 16.88
N ARG A 123 -7.71 7.30 16.10
CA ARG A 123 -6.48 6.52 16.21
C ARG A 123 -5.33 7.25 15.50
N PHE A 124 -4.18 7.34 16.15
CA PHE A 124 -2.97 7.94 15.58
C PHE A 124 -1.70 7.38 16.25
N ALA A 125 -0.58 7.47 15.54
CA ALA A 125 0.74 7.17 16.07
C ALA A 125 1.36 8.40 16.73
N VAL A 126 2.07 8.18 17.83
CA VAL A 126 2.86 9.18 18.57
C VAL A 126 4.31 8.77 18.52
N ILE A 127 5.16 9.64 17.99
CA ILE A 127 6.60 9.45 17.89
C ILE A 127 7.27 10.37 18.89
N THR A 128 7.86 9.78 19.92
CA THR A 128 8.35 10.46 21.10
C THR A 128 9.83 10.14 21.36
N ASN A 129 10.39 10.77 22.39
CA ASN A 129 11.80 10.67 22.77
C ASN A 129 12.74 11.02 21.61
N ARG A 130 12.34 12.04 20.83
CA ARG A 130 13.10 12.54 19.69
C ARG A 130 14.18 13.51 20.17
N THR A 131 15.44 13.19 19.92
CA THR A 131 16.63 13.98 20.26
C THR A 131 17.21 14.73 19.07
N GLU A 132 16.78 14.39 17.85
CA GLU A 132 17.23 15.01 16.61
C GLU A 132 16.05 15.25 15.66
N CYS A 133 16.14 16.26 14.80
CA CYS A 133 15.03 16.61 13.89
C CYS A 133 14.78 15.57 12.79
N TRP A 134 15.79 14.78 12.43
CA TRP A 134 15.69 13.71 11.42
C TRP A 134 15.06 12.42 11.96
N GLN A 135 14.90 12.28 13.28
CA GLN A 135 14.24 11.13 13.87
C GLN A 135 12.74 11.20 13.61
N GLY A 136 12.12 10.04 13.41
CA GLY A 136 10.78 10.00 12.86
C GLY A 136 10.21 8.59 12.72
N LEU A 137 9.18 8.45 11.89
CA LEU A 137 8.57 7.16 11.59
C LEU A 137 8.81 6.80 10.13
N GLU A 138 9.30 5.58 9.88
CA GLU A 138 9.70 5.13 8.55
C GLU A 138 9.07 3.80 8.14
N GLN A 139 8.90 3.62 6.83
CA GLN A 139 8.43 2.38 6.21
C GLN A 139 9.21 2.11 4.91
N ASP A 140 9.70 0.87 4.77
CA ASP A 140 10.31 0.40 3.53
C ASP A 140 9.23 0.23 2.46
N ILE A 141 9.36 0.98 1.37
CA ILE A 141 8.43 0.97 0.22
C ILE A 141 9.09 0.45 -1.06
N THR A 142 10.28 -0.14 -0.97
CA THR A 142 11.10 -0.56 -2.12
C THR A 142 10.31 -1.39 -3.13
N ASN A 143 9.57 -2.38 -2.63
CA ASN A 143 8.79 -3.29 -3.47
C ASN A 143 7.42 -2.72 -3.90
N ARG A 144 7.15 -1.45 -3.60
CA ARG A 144 5.86 -0.78 -3.85
C ARG A 144 6.00 0.53 -4.64
N VAL A 145 7.23 0.87 -5.03
CA VAL A 145 7.53 1.99 -5.92
C VAL A 145 8.15 1.50 -7.23
N SER A 146 7.91 2.22 -8.31
CA SER A 146 8.44 1.94 -9.64
C SER A 146 9.21 3.16 -10.16
N ALA A 147 10.34 2.90 -10.82
CA ALA A 147 11.06 3.94 -11.54
C ALA A 147 10.21 4.46 -12.72
N GLY A 148 10.28 5.76 -12.98
CA GLY A 148 9.51 6.45 -14.00
C GLY A 148 8.08 6.81 -13.59
N SER A 149 7.60 6.34 -12.44
CA SER A 149 6.27 6.69 -11.91
C SER A 149 6.33 7.91 -10.98
N THR A 150 5.29 8.75 -11.05
CA THR A 150 5.12 9.88 -10.13
C THR A 150 4.12 9.50 -9.05
N TYR A 151 4.54 9.61 -7.80
CA TYR A 151 3.75 9.35 -6.61
C TYR A 151 3.34 10.66 -5.96
N GLU A 152 2.11 10.71 -5.48
CA GLU A 152 1.52 11.78 -4.70
C GLU A 152 1.42 11.32 -3.24
N VAL A 153 1.91 12.14 -2.33
CA VAL A 153 1.97 11.89 -0.89
C VAL A 153 1.02 12.86 -0.20
N CYS A 154 0.18 12.33 0.68
CA CYS A 154 -0.67 13.07 1.61
C CYS A 154 -0.60 12.43 2.99
N ALA A 155 0.00 13.10 3.96
CA ALA A 155 0.08 12.63 5.34
C ALA A 155 -0.59 13.62 6.29
N TRP A 156 -1.44 13.12 7.19
CA TRP A 156 -2.06 13.92 8.24
C TRP A 156 -1.23 13.87 9.50
N VAL A 157 -0.69 15.02 9.90
CA VAL A 157 0.26 15.17 10.99
C VAL A 157 -0.17 16.22 12.00
N GLY A 158 0.34 16.10 13.22
CA GLY A 158 0.21 17.05 14.32
C GLY A 158 1.46 17.01 15.17
N ILE A 159 1.52 17.85 16.21
CA ILE A 159 2.65 17.87 17.16
C ILE A 159 2.14 17.92 18.60
N SER A 160 2.98 17.50 19.55
CA SER A 160 2.81 17.87 20.96
C SER A 160 3.38 19.27 21.23
N GLY A 161 2.85 20.00 22.21
CA GLY A 161 3.33 21.34 22.54
C GLY A 161 2.32 22.22 23.27
N ASP A 162 2.68 23.49 23.46
CA ASP A 162 1.76 24.47 24.06
C ASP A 162 0.73 24.96 23.03
N LEU A 163 -0.40 25.48 23.52
CA LEU A 163 -1.41 26.12 22.68
C LEU A 163 -0.79 27.26 21.86
N GLY A 164 -1.04 27.28 20.55
CA GLY A 164 -0.43 28.21 19.60
C GLY A 164 1.01 27.89 19.15
N ALA A 165 1.64 26.83 19.67
CA ALA A 165 2.93 26.37 19.16
C ALA A 165 2.75 25.73 17.77
N VAL A 166 3.58 26.13 16.82
CA VAL A 166 3.66 25.54 15.49
C VAL A 166 5.08 25.06 15.23
N ALA A 167 5.21 23.91 14.58
CA ALA A 167 6.50 23.38 14.20
C ALA A 167 6.43 22.63 12.88
N ASP A 168 7.55 22.63 12.18
CA ASP A 168 7.62 22.10 10.85
C ASP A 168 7.75 20.58 10.83
N VAL A 169 6.89 19.93 10.06
CA VAL A 169 6.90 18.48 9.81
C VAL A 169 7.06 18.27 8.31
N GLN A 170 7.92 17.34 7.92
CA GLN A 170 8.22 17.07 6.52
C GLN A 170 8.24 15.57 6.19
N ALA A 171 7.94 15.28 4.92
CA ALA A 171 8.05 13.97 4.34
C ALA A 171 9.29 13.89 3.45
N THR A 172 10.07 12.83 3.63
CA THR A 172 11.33 12.62 2.93
C THR A 172 11.45 11.16 2.50
N LEU A 173 12.10 10.93 1.36
CA LEU A 173 12.54 9.61 0.93
C LEU A 173 14.03 9.45 1.19
N LYS A 174 14.38 8.39 1.88
CA LYS A 174 15.75 7.89 1.97
C LYS A 174 15.95 6.84 0.88
N ILE A 175 16.90 7.09 0.00
CA ILE A 175 17.21 6.28 -1.17
C ILE A 175 18.62 5.72 -1.00
N GLU A 176 18.77 4.41 -1.06
CA GLU A 176 20.06 3.73 -0.92
C GLU A 176 20.39 2.98 -2.21
N TYR A 177 21.58 3.24 -2.77
CA TYR A 177 22.06 2.62 -4.00
C TYR A 177 22.98 1.43 -3.71
N GLN A 178 23.30 0.64 -4.74
CA GLN A 178 24.14 -0.56 -4.61
C GLN A 178 25.56 -0.27 -4.10
N ASP A 179 26.08 0.93 -4.37
CA ASP A 179 27.37 1.40 -3.87
C ASP A 179 27.32 1.90 -2.41
N SER A 180 26.20 1.65 -1.71
CA SER A 180 25.92 2.14 -0.36
C SER A 180 25.82 3.67 -0.24
N SER A 181 25.77 4.40 -1.37
CA SER A 181 25.47 5.83 -1.33
C SER A 181 24.02 6.07 -0.92
N VAL A 182 23.81 7.07 -0.08
CA VAL A 182 22.50 7.44 0.46
C VAL A 182 22.13 8.82 -0.05
N ASN A 183 20.94 8.94 -0.62
CA ASN A 183 20.35 10.20 -1.07
C ASN A 183 19.03 10.45 -0.32
N TYR A 184 18.76 11.72 -0.02
CA TYR A 184 17.56 12.15 0.66
C TYR A 184 16.77 13.07 -0.26
N LEU A 185 15.59 12.61 -0.66
CA LEU A 185 14.69 13.35 -1.55
C LEU A 185 13.56 13.95 -0.72
N PHE A 186 13.55 15.28 -0.64
CA PHE A 186 12.47 16.04 -0.02
C PHE A 186 11.18 15.91 -0.83
N ILE A 187 10.06 15.62 -0.16
CA ILE A 187 8.75 15.46 -0.81
C ILE A 187 7.86 16.70 -0.55
N GLY A 188 7.73 17.07 0.72
CA GLY A 188 6.78 18.10 1.15
C GLY A 188 6.95 18.45 2.62
N LYS A 189 6.42 19.62 3.01
CA LYS A 189 6.55 20.18 4.36
C LYS A 189 5.30 20.97 4.73
N THR A 190 4.92 20.90 6.00
CA THR A 190 3.82 21.67 6.57
C THR A 190 4.18 22.19 7.95
N SER A 191 3.51 23.24 8.41
CA SER A 191 3.62 23.73 9.78
C SER A 191 2.48 23.13 10.60
N ALA A 192 2.81 22.13 11.41
CA ALA A 192 1.88 21.39 12.23
C ALA A 192 1.64 22.10 13.57
N SER A 193 0.44 21.89 14.13
CA SER A 193 0.06 22.37 15.45
C SER A 193 -0.57 21.26 16.28
N MET A 194 -0.86 21.55 17.54
CA MET A 194 -1.58 20.64 18.42
C MET A 194 -3.11 20.85 18.41
N GLU A 195 -3.58 21.83 17.64
CA GLU A 195 -5.00 22.24 17.65
C GLU A 195 -5.82 21.52 16.58
N ARG A 196 -5.19 21.10 15.48
CA ARG A 196 -5.82 20.42 14.33
C ARG A 196 -4.81 19.59 13.54
N TRP A 197 -5.32 18.60 12.83
CA TRP A 197 -4.52 17.82 11.89
C TRP A 197 -4.17 18.68 10.67
N GLU A 198 -2.88 18.74 10.35
CA GLU A 198 -2.36 19.44 9.18
C GLU A 198 -1.90 18.42 8.14
N LYS A 199 -1.96 18.80 6.85
CA LYS A 199 -1.53 17.93 5.77
C LYS A 199 -0.09 18.25 5.35
N VAL A 200 0.74 17.21 5.27
CA VAL A 200 1.97 17.23 4.46
C VAL A 200 1.60 16.68 3.09
N GLU A 201 1.75 17.51 2.06
CA GLU A 201 1.48 17.14 0.67
C GLU A 201 2.74 17.32 -0.19
N GLY A 202 2.92 16.46 -1.17
CA GLY A 202 4.02 16.55 -2.11
C GLY A 202 4.03 15.42 -3.12
N THR A 203 5.00 15.43 -4.02
CA THR A 203 5.16 14.38 -5.03
C THR A 203 6.60 13.93 -5.13
N PHE A 204 6.81 12.70 -5.57
CA PHE A 204 8.15 12.19 -5.89
C PHE A 204 8.12 11.29 -7.10
N SER A 205 9.26 11.19 -7.78
CA SER A 205 9.50 10.20 -8.82
C SER A 205 10.93 9.69 -8.73
N LEU A 206 11.12 8.42 -9.10
CA LEU A 206 12.44 7.78 -9.12
C LEU A 206 12.85 7.60 -10.57
N SER A 207 14.02 8.08 -10.97
CA SER A 207 14.51 7.91 -12.34
C SER A 207 14.99 6.48 -12.63
N THR A 208 15.51 5.80 -11.61
CA THR A 208 16.01 4.42 -11.63
C THR A 208 15.61 3.74 -10.33
N MET A 209 15.50 2.40 -10.34
CA MET A 209 15.19 1.66 -9.12
C MET A 209 16.43 1.55 -8.24
N PRO A 210 16.44 2.13 -7.04
CA PRO A 210 17.54 2.01 -6.10
C PRO A 210 17.47 0.66 -5.35
N HIS A 211 18.50 0.35 -4.57
CA HIS A 211 18.56 -0.89 -3.79
C HIS A 211 17.53 -0.91 -2.66
N ARG A 212 17.31 0.24 -2.01
CA ARG A 212 16.28 0.41 -0.98
C ARG A 212 15.67 1.80 -1.04
N VAL A 213 14.35 1.88 -0.87
CA VAL A 213 13.58 3.11 -0.74
C VAL A 213 12.79 3.07 0.56
N THR A 214 13.07 4.04 1.42
CA THR A 214 12.38 4.19 2.70
C THR A 214 11.66 5.54 2.73
N PHE A 215 10.34 5.49 2.90
CA PHE A 215 9.55 6.68 3.19
C PHE A 215 9.62 6.96 4.68
N TYR A 216 9.85 8.22 5.06
CA TYR A 216 9.81 8.59 6.46
C TYR A 216 9.30 10.02 6.67
N LEU A 217 8.59 10.19 7.79
CA LEU A 217 8.12 11.49 8.28
C LEU A 217 9.07 11.97 9.37
N GLU A 218 9.62 13.17 9.21
CA GLU A 218 10.59 13.78 10.11
C GLU A 218 10.23 15.23 10.44
N GLY A 219 11.03 15.84 11.31
CA GLY A 219 10.58 16.99 12.10
C GLY A 219 9.57 16.55 13.17
N PRO A 220 9.13 17.44 14.07
CA PRO A 220 9.63 18.80 14.34
C PRO A 220 11.00 18.82 15.05
N SER A 221 11.40 19.98 15.62
CA SER A 221 12.61 20.13 16.43
C SER A 221 12.75 19.06 17.54
N PRO A 222 13.98 18.76 18.01
CA PRO A 222 14.21 17.86 19.14
C PRO A 222 13.33 18.18 20.34
N GLY A 223 12.84 17.14 21.02
CA GLY A 223 12.00 17.24 22.21
C GLY A 223 10.51 17.43 21.95
N ILE A 224 10.09 17.65 20.70
CA ILE A 224 8.69 17.75 20.31
C ILE A 224 8.23 16.42 19.69
N ASP A 225 7.10 15.89 20.17
CA ASP A 225 6.54 14.64 19.65
C ASP A 225 5.85 14.89 18.31
N LEU A 226 6.05 13.96 17.38
CA LEU A 226 5.38 13.94 16.09
C LEU A 226 4.13 13.05 16.18
N LEU A 227 2.98 13.58 15.79
CA LEU A 227 1.71 12.86 15.74
C LEU A 227 1.36 12.57 14.29
N ILE A 228 0.98 11.34 13.98
CA ILE A 228 0.65 10.91 12.61
C ILE A 228 -0.69 10.17 12.65
N ARG A 229 -1.69 10.71 11.96
CA ARG A 229 -3.02 10.09 11.88
C ARG A 229 -3.13 9.11 10.73
N SER A 230 -2.72 9.52 9.53
CA SER A 230 -2.71 8.63 8.39
C SER A 230 -1.74 9.07 7.30
N VAL A 231 -1.28 8.11 6.48
CA VAL A 231 -0.34 8.36 5.38
C VAL A 231 -0.85 7.71 4.09
N VAL A 232 -1.17 8.53 3.10
CA VAL A 232 -1.58 8.05 1.78
C VAL A 232 -0.51 8.40 0.77
N VAL A 233 -0.01 7.38 0.07
CA VAL A 233 0.88 7.58 -1.07
C VAL A 233 0.28 6.84 -2.26
N THR A 234 -0.05 7.59 -3.30
CA THR A 234 -0.78 7.09 -4.47
C THR A 234 -0.02 7.40 -5.73
N CYS A 235 -0.01 6.50 -6.70
CA CYS A 235 0.45 6.81 -8.04
C CYS A 235 -0.78 7.17 -8.89
N PRO A 236 -1.00 8.43 -9.28
CA PRO A 236 -2.02 8.77 -10.26
C PRO A 236 -1.59 8.09 -11.56
N THR A 237 -2.37 7.13 -12.06
CA THR A 237 -2.11 6.52 -13.36
C THR A 237 -2.13 7.61 -14.42
N THR A 238 -0.97 8.03 -14.92
CA THR A 238 -0.89 8.80 -16.15
C THR A 238 -1.40 7.92 -17.27
N ASN A 239 -2.61 8.20 -17.75
CA ASN A 239 -3.01 7.84 -19.10
C ASN A 239 -2.06 8.55 -20.07
N GLN A 240 -0.92 7.94 -20.39
CA GLN A 240 -0.07 8.39 -21.49
C GLN A 240 0.19 7.22 -22.42
N SER A 241 -0.62 7.23 -23.48
CA SER A 241 -0.25 7.05 -24.89
C SER A 241 1.09 6.41 -25.19
N ASP A 242 1.01 5.31 -25.95
CA ASP A 242 1.97 4.82 -26.92
C ASP A 242 3.19 5.70 -27.17
N SER A 243 4.36 5.23 -26.75
CA SER A 243 5.61 5.45 -27.49
C SER A 243 6.59 4.33 -27.16
N GLN A 244 6.99 3.66 -28.24
CA GLN A 244 7.89 2.53 -28.33
C GLN A 244 9.27 2.70 -27.69
N SER A 245 9.81 1.53 -27.35
CA SER A 245 11.22 1.19 -27.13
C SER A 245 11.78 1.58 -25.75
N THR A 246 12.46 0.70 -25.03
CA THR A 246 13.44 -0.26 -25.50
C THR A 246 13.46 -1.47 -24.56
N GLY A 247 13.60 -2.67 -25.11
CA GLY A 247 13.61 -3.90 -24.34
C GLY A 247 14.79 -3.97 -23.36
N SER A 248 14.49 -4.42 -22.15
CA SER A 248 15.45 -5.09 -21.28
C SER A 248 14.71 -6.11 -20.44
N LEU A 249 15.15 -7.36 -20.55
CA LEU A 249 14.58 -8.53 -19.89
C LEU A 249 14.90 -8.51 -18.40
N CYS A 250 13.87 -8.35 -17.57
CA CYS A 250 13.73 -9.03 -16.29
C CYS A 250 12.24 -9.14 -15.95
N ASP A 251 11.69 -10.25 -16.43
CA ASP A 251 10.35 -10.77 -16.19
C ASP A 251 10.15 -11.04 -14.69
N ASP A 252 9.47 -10.13 -13.98
CA ASP A 252 8.71 -10.48 -12.77
C ASP A 252 7.71 -9.42 -12.26
N ASN A 253 7.62 -8.22 -12.85
CA ASN A 253 6.76 -7.15 -12.33
C ASN A 253 5.36 -7.04 -12.98
N GLU A 254 4.80 -8.16 -13.47
CA GLU A 254 3.49 -8.18 -14.17
C GLU A 254 2.36 -8.86 -13.39
N ASN A 255 2.60 -9.36 -12.16
CA ASN A 255 1.55 -10.08 -11.43
C ASN A 255 0.48 -9.13 -10.89
N ILE A 256 -0.75 -9.23 -11.37
CA ILE A 256 -1.86 -8.40 -10.91
C ILE A 256 -2.47 -8.88 -9.60
N ILE A 257 -2.07 -10.04 -9.07
CA ILE A 257 -2.62 -10.63 -7.83
C ILE A 257 -1.90 -10.07 -6.60
N GLN A 258 -2.69 -9.74 -5.58
CA GLN A 258 -2.20 -9.26 -4.29
C GLN A 258 -2.03 -10.43 -3.33
N ASN A 259 -0.97 -10.38 -2.53
CA ASN A 259 -0.64 -11.40 -1.54
C ASN A 259 -0.69 -12.83 -2.13
N PRO A 260 0.02 -13.10 -3.25
CA PRO A 260 -0.15 -14.33 -4.02
C PRO A 260 0.30 -15.59 -3.27
N ARG A 261 1.19 -15.45 -2.27
CA ARG A 261 1.77 -16.54 -1.46
C ARG A 261 1.37 -16.50 0.02
N PHE A 262 0.39 -15.66 0.38
CA PHE A 262 -0.13 -15.56 1.74
C PHE A 262 0.90 -15.15 2.82
N ASP A 263 2.01 -14.50 2.44
CA ASP A 263 3.02 -13.98 3.37
C ASP A 263 2.46 -12.89 4.30
N ASP A 264 1.39 -12.22 3.88
CA ASP A 264 0.62 -11.24 4.66
C ASP A 264 -0.74 -11.83 5.11
N GLY A 265 -0.74 -13.11 5.47
CA GLY A 265 -1.92 -13.84 5.88
C GLY A 265 -2.97 -13.95 4.77
N LEU A 266 -4.24 -13.73 5.10
CA LEU A 266 -5.36 -13.78 4.13
C LEU A 266 -5.73 -12.40 3.56
N ASN A 267 -4.87 -11.39 3.69
CA ASN A 267 -5.13 -10.06 3.17
C ASN A 267 -5.38 -10.11 1.65
N SER A 268 -6.39 -9.37 1.20
CA SER A 268 -6.93 -9.37 -0.18
C SER A 268 -7.57 -10.69 -0.66
N TRP A 269 -7.70 -11.70 0.20
CA TRP A 269 -8.38 -12.95 -0.11
C TRP A 269 -9.67 -13.08 0.72
N SER A 270 -10.69 -13.71 0.12
CA SER A 270 -11.94 -14.00 0.81
C SER A 270 -12.51 -15.34 0.36
N GLY A 271 -13.36 -15.93 1.19
CA GLY A 271 -14.13 -17.11 0.81
C GLY A 271 -15.38 -16.73 0.03
N ARG A 272 -15.67 -17.47 -1.03
CA ARG A 272 -16.93 -17.39 -1.78
C ARG A 272 -17.88 -18.44 -1.21
N GLY A 273 -18.88 -18.03 -0.43
CA GLY A 273 -19.85 -18.95 0.16
C GLY A 273 -19.27 -19.95 1.18
N CYS A 274 -18.02 -19.79 1.59
CA CYS A 274 -17.35 -20.62 2.57
C CYS A 274 -16.32 -19.81 3.38
N LYS A 275 -15.75 -20.42 4.41
CA LYS A 275 -14.63 -19.82 5.17
C LYS A 275 -13.32 -20.13 4.44
N ILE A 276 -12.32 -19.30 4.66
CA ILE A 276 -10.92 -19.57 4.29
C ILE A 276 -10.04 -19.48 5.53
N VAL A 277 -9.00 -20.31 5.59
CA VAL A 277 -8.06 -20.39 6.72
C VAL A 277 -6.63 -20.45 6.20
N LEU A 278 -5.74 -19.79 6.93
CA LEU A 278 -4.30 -19.81 6.66
C LEU A 278 -3.66 -20.98 7.41
N HIS A 279 -2.81 -21.74 6.74
CA HIS A 279 -2.08 -22.85 7.33
C HIS A 279 -0.59 -22.76 7.00
N ASP A 280 0.25 -23.07 7.97
CA ASP A 280 1.67 -23.42 7.79
C ASP A 280 1.86 -24.94 7.63
N SER A 281 0.88 -25.74 8.10
CA SER A 281 0.83 -27.18 8.00
C SER A 281 -0.59 -27.70 8.19
N MET A 282 -0.94 -28.83 7.54
CA MET A 282 -2.23 -29.50 7.71
C MET A 282 -2.05 -31.04 7.72
N ALA A 283 -3.06 -31.75 8.23
CA ALA A 283 -3.10 -33.22 8.31
C ALA A 283 -1.87 -33.82 9.02
N ASP A 284 -1.59 -33.33 10.23
CA ASP A 284 -0.45 -33.75 11.06
C ASP A 284 0.90 -33.65 10.36
N GLY A 285 1.11 -32.61 9.52
CA GLY A 285 2.37 -32.39 8.80
C GLY A 285 2.48 -33.07 7.44
N LYS A 286 1.43 -33.76 6.97
CA LYS A 286 1.42 -34.39 5.64
C LYS A 286 1.21 -33.38 4.51
N VAL A 287 0.63 -32.23 4.80
CA VAL A 287 0.43 -31.15 3.85
C VAL A 287 1.25 -29.96 4.32
N LEU A 288 2.28 -29.64 3.54
CA LEU A 288 3.14 -28.48 3.73
C LEU A 288 2.98 -27.54 2.52
N PRO A 289 3.28 -26.24 2.70
CA PRO A 289 3.34 -25.30 1.59
C PRO A 289 4.27 -25.82 0.48
N MET A 290 3.85 -25.65 -0.77
CA MET A 290 4.72 -25.89 -1.94
C MET A 290 5.86 -24.88 -1.97
N SER A 291 5.58 -23.64 -1.58
CA SER A 291 6.55 -22.54 -1.55
C SER A 291 6.25 -21.58 -0.40
N GLY A 292 7.28 -20.95 0.15
CA GLY A 292 7.10 -20.01 1.25
C GLY A 292 6.72 -20.69 2.57
N LYS A 293 5.95 -19.99 3.40
CA LYS A 293 5.61 -20.41 4.77
C LYS A 293 4.17 -20.84 4.96
N PHE A 294 3.27 -20.39 4.08
CA PHE A 294 1.84 -20.54 4.29
C PHE A 294 1.11 -20.91 3.00
N PHE A 295 -0.03 -21.58 3.15
CA PHE A 295 -1.02 -21.76 2.10
C PHE A 295 -2.42 -21.50 2.67
N ALA A 296 -3.37 -21.17 1.80
CA ALA A 296 -4.77 -21.01 2.19
C ALA A 296 -5.56 -22.30 1.92
N SER A 297 -6.45 -22.65 2.83
CA SER A 297 -7.49 -23.65 2.63
C SER A 297 -8.86 -22.98 2.62
N THR A 298 -9.80 -23.60 1.93
CA THR A 298 -11.23 -23.34 2.15
C THR A 298 -11.72 -24.29 3.24
N GLU A 299 -12.76 -23.90 3.98
CA GLU A 299 -13.40 -24.75 4.98
C GLU A 299 -14.92 -24.64 4.87
N ASN A 300 -15.64 -25.70 5.23
CA ASN A 300 -17.10 -25.74 5.27
C ASN A 300 -17.74 -25.43 3.91
N ARG A 301 -17.15 -25.94 2.81
CA ARG A 301 -17.77 -25.85 1.48
C ARG A 301 -19.06 -26.66 1.42
N THR A 302 -20.19 -26.03 1.13
CA THR A 302 -21.50 -26.66 1.03
C THR A 302 -21.99 -26.81 -0.40
N GLN A 303 -21.42 -26.07 -1.35
CA GLN A 303 -21.73 -26.14 -2.77
C GLN A 303 -20.44 -26.12 -3.61
N ASN A 304 -20.51 -26.62 -4.85
CA ASN A 304 -19.35 -26.76 -5.74
C ASN A 304 -18.78 -25.41 -6.21
N TRP A 305 -19.59 -24.35 -6.24
CA TRP A 305 -19.17 -22.98 -6.54
C TRP A 305 -18.55 -22.26 -5.34
N ASN A 306 -18.62 -22.85 -4.13
CA ASN A 306 -17.93 -22.29 -2.98
C ASN A 306 -16.42 -22.39 -3.22
N GLY A 307 -15.67 -21.40 -2.76
CA GLY A 307 -14.29 -21.27 -3.21
C GLY A 307 -13.48 -20.20 -2.50
N ILE A 308 -12.25 -20.01 -2.97
CA ILE A 308 -11.39 -18.89 -2.58
C ILE A 308 -11.36 -17.86 -3.71
N GLN A 309 -11.50 -16.57 -3.38
CA GLN A 309 -11.65 -15.50 -4.36
C GLN A 309 -10.84 -14.24 -4.02
N GLN A 310 -10.50 -13.47 -5.06
CA GLN A 310 -9.91 -12.14 -4.97
C GLN A 310 -10.56 -11.19 -5.98
N GLU A 311 -10.90 -9.99 -5.54
CA GLU A 311 -11.41 -8.94 -6.42
C GLU A 311 -10.26 -8.25 -7.16
N ILE A 312 -10.23 -8.34 -8.49
CA ILE A 312 -9.18 -7.80 -9.37
C ILE A 312 -9.66 -6.59 -10.19
N THR A 313 -10.77 -5.97 -9.76
CA THR A 313 -11.28 -4.71 -10.33
C THR A 313 -10.18 -3.65 -10.37
N GLY A 314 -10.08 -2.92 -11.48
CA GLY A 314 -9.05 -1.89 -11.69
C GLY A 314 -7.64 -2.45 -11.98
N ARG A 315 -7.40 -3.73 -11.74
CA ARG A 315 -6.12 -4.40 -12.02
C ARG A 315 -6.13 -5.22 -13.32
N VAL A 316 -7.30 -5.38 -13.95
CA VAL A 316 -7.46 -6.01 -15.26
C VAL A 316 -7.75 -4.96 -16.32
N GLN A 317 -6.99 -4.99 -17.41
CA GLN A 317 -7.13 -4.09 -18.54
C GLN A 317 -7.94 -4.71 -19.68
N ARG A 318 -8.81 -3.89 -20.29
CA ARG A 318 -9.58 -4.30 -21.47
C ARG A 318 -8.66 -4.61 -22.65
N LYS A 319 -9.04 -5.59 -23.47
CA LYS A 319 -8.33 -6.03 -24.69
C LYS A 319 -6.87 -6.47 -24.43
N LEU A 320 -6.51 -6.72 -23.18
CA LEU A 320 -5.23 -7.29 -22.80
C LEU A 320 -5.43 -8.73 -22.34
N ALA A 321 -4.65 -9.65 -22.90
CA ALA A 321 -4.71 -11.06 -22.55
C ALA A 321 -3.90 -11.28 -21.28
N TYR A 322 -4.44 -12.11 -20.39
CA TYR A 322 -3.82 -12.50 -19.14
C TYR A 322 -3.63 -14.01 -19.10
N GLU A 323 -2.58 -14.45 -18.44
CA GLU A 323 -2.35 -15.84 -18.10
C GLU A 323 -2.34 -16.03 -16.59
N ILE A 324 -2.91 -17.13 -16.15
CA ILE A 324 -3.01 -17.49 -14.74
C ILE A 324 -2.19 -18.75 -14.48
N VAL A 325 -1.54 -18.80 -13.32
CA VAL A 325 -0.91 -19.99 -12.77
C VAL A 325 -1.26 -20.08 -11.29
N ALA A 326 -1.87 -21.18 -10.86
CA ALA A 326 -2.20 -21.43 -9.47
C ALA A 326 -1.70 -22.80 -9.01
N ALA A 327 -1.02 -22.85 -7.87
CA ALA A 327 -0.63 -24.10 -7.23
C ALA A 327 -1.78 -24.57 -6.32
N VAL A 328 -2.49 -25.61 -6.74
CA VAL A 328 -3.70 -26.11 -6.07
C VAL A 328 -3.55 -27.55 -5.63
N ARG A 329 -4.21 -27.88 -4.52
CA ARG A 329 -4.38 -29.24 -4.00
C ARG A 329 -5.80 -29.35 -3.44
N ILE A 330 -6.32 -30.56 -3.26
CA ILE A 330 -7.59 -30.76 -2.56
C ILE A 330 -7.38 -31.52 -1.25
N PHE A 331 -8.28 -31.33 -0.31
CA PHE A 331 -8.26 -32.06 0.96
C PHE A 331 -9.69 -32.36 1.40
N GLY A 332 -9.97 -33.57 1.85
CA GLY A 332 -11.31 -33.94 2.29
C GLY A 332 -11.52 -35.45 2.35
N ASN A 333 -12.58 -35.86 3.03
CA ASN A 333 -12.91 -37.27 3.20
C ASN A 333 -13.46 -37.86 1.88
N ASN A 334 -12.91 -39.01 1.47
CA ASN A 334 -13.38 -39.81 0.33
C ASN A 334 -13.28 -39.14 -1.07
N VAL A 335 -12.33 -38.22 -1.28
CA VAL A 335 -12.05 -37.67 -2.61
C VAL A 335 -10.58 -37.90 -2.98
N SER A 336 -10.34 -38.74 -3.98
CA SER A 336 -8.99 -39.04 -4.50
C SER A 336 -8.57 -38.15 -5.67
N SER A 337 -9.53 -37.59 -6.40
CA SER A 337 -9.30 -36.67 -7.51
C SER A 337 -10.55 -35.84 -7.74
N SER A 338 -10.38 -34.56 -8.04
CA SER A 338 -11.47 -33.68 -8.44
C SER A 338 -10.98 -32.56 -9.35
N ASP A 339 -11.88 -32.08 -10.21
CA ASP A 339 -11.64 -30.91 -11.05
C ASP A 339 -11.65 -29.63 -10.19
N VAL A 340 -10.55 -28.86 -10.23
CA VAL A 340 -10.45 -27.50 -9.70
C VAL A 340 -10.45 -26.55 -10.89
N ARG A 341 -11.31 -25.53 -10.85
CA ARG A 341 -11.53 -24.57 -11.94
C ARG A 341 -11.22 -23.16 -11.46
N ALA A 342 -10.61 -22.39 -12.32
CA ALA A 342 -10.53 -20.94 -12.16
C ALA A 342 -11.60 -20.27 -13.02
N THR A 343 -12.38 -19.39 -12.39
CA THR A 343 -13.50 -18.70 -13.03
C THR A 343 -13.42 -17.20 -12.73
N LEU A 344 -13.77 -16.38 -13.72
CA LEU A 344 -14.03 -14.96 -13.52
C LEU A 344 -15.53 -14.72 -13.36
N TRP A 345 -15.90 -14.03 -12.29
CA TRP A 345 -17.18 -13.36 -12.20
C TRP A 345 -16.99 -11.89 -12.59
N VAL A 346 -17.68 -11.47 -13.64
CA VAL A 346 -17.57 -10.15 -14.25
C VAL A 346 -18.91 -9.45 -14.20
N GLN A 347 -18.94 -8.25 -13.66
CA GLN A 347 -20.12 -7.39 -13.66
C GLN A 347 -19.90 -6.23 -14.65
N ALA A 348 -20.79 -6.11 -15.63
CA ALA A 348 -20.79 -4.99 -16.57
C ALA A 348 -21.34 -3.71 -15.92
N ALA A 349 -21.10 -2.56 -16.55
CA ALA A 349 -21.58 -1.27 -16.05
C ALA A 349 -23.12 -1.19 -15.91
N ASP A 350 -23.85 -1.98 -16.69
CA ASP A 350 -25.31 -2.12 -16.63
C ASP A 350 -25.78 -3.23 -15.65
N GLN A 351 -24.90 -3.64 -14.74
CA GLN A 351 -25.15 -4.66 -13.70
C GLN A 351 -25.33 -6.10 -14.21
N ARG A 352 -25.18 -6.37 -15.51
CA ARG A 352 -25.21 -7.75 -16.01
C ARG A 352 -24.01 -8.54 -15.53
N GLU A 353 -24.27 -9.76 -15.05
CA GLU A 353 -23.25 -10.68 -14.57
C GLU A 353 -22.87 -11.69 -15.66
N GLN A 354 -21.59 -12.02 -15.73
CA GLN A 354 -21.05 -13.06 -16.58
C GLN A 354 -20.04 -13.91 -15.80
N TYR A 355 -20.09 -15.23 -16.01
CA TYR A 355 -19.15 -16.19 -15.46
C TYR A 355 -18.31 -16.77 -16.59
N ILE A 356 -16.98 -16.61 -16.52
CA ILE A 356 -16.05 -16.99 -17.59
C ILE A 356 -15.06 -18.01 -17.02
N GLY A 357 -15.13 -19.25 -17.51
CA GLY A 357 -14.12 -20.27 -17.17
C GLY A 357 -12.77 -19.92 -17.81
N ILE A 358 -11.70 -19.94 -17.00
CA ILE A 358 -10.34 -19.56 -17.40
C ILE A 358 -9.49 -20.80 -17.71
N GLY A 359 -9.61 -21.82 -16.87
CA GLY A 359 -8.84 -23.06 -16.93
C GLY A 359 -9.25 -24.02 -15.82
N SER A 360 -8.90 -25.30 -15.98
CA SER A 360 -9.14 -26.32 -14.97
C SER A 360 -8.02 -27.34 -14.92
N VAL A 361 -7.89 -28.02 -13.78
CA VAL A 361 -6.92 -29.10 -13.57
C VAL A 361 -7.53 -30.17 -12.66
N GLN A 362 -7.16 -31.43 -12.89
CA GLN A 362 -7.46 -32.51 -11.96
C GLN A 362 -6.47 -32.44 -10.79
N ALA A 363 -6.97 -32.09 -9.61
CA ALA A 363 -6.20 -32.04 -8.37
C ALA A 363 -6.49 -33.29 -7.52
N THR A 364 -5.48 -33.72 -6.76
CA THR A 364 -5.57 -34.86 -5.85
C THR A 364 -5.25 -34.44 -4.42
N ASP A 365 -5.46 -35.34 -3.47
CA ASP A 365 -5.10 -35.16 -2.07
C ASP A 365 -3.62 -35.40 -1.78
N LYS A 366 -2.80 -35.76 -2.77
CA LYS A 366 -1.40 -36.18 -2.59
C LYS A 366 -0.39 -35.08 -2.87
N ASP A 367 -0.54 -34.40 -3.99
CA ASP A 367 0.48 -33.48 -4.52
C ASP A 367 -0.13 -32.15 -4.95
N TRP A 368 0.66 -31.09 -4.85
CA TRP A 368 0.35 -29.80 -5.45
C TRP A 368 0.44 -29.89 -6.97
N VAL A 369 -0.59 -29.41 -7.67
CA VAL A 369 -0.64 -29.35 -9.13
C VAL A 369 -0.84 -27.93 -9.61
N GLN A 370 -0.30 -27.61 -10.80
CA GLN A 370 -0.47 -26.28 -11.39
C GLN A 370 -1.74 -26.22 -12.24
N LEU A 371 -2.67 -25.37 -11.86
CA LEU A 371 -3.76 -24.91 -12.70
C LEU A 371 -3.24 -23.77 -13.58
N GLN A 372 -3.44 -23.88 -14.89
CA GLN A 372 -3.09 -22.82 -15.84
C GLN A 372 -4.30 -22.44 -16.69
N GLY A 373 -4.34 -21.20 -17.14
CA GLY A 373 -5.41 -20.73 -18.01
C GLY A 373 -5.12 -19.34 -18.57
N LYS A 374 -5.94 -18.90 -19.53
CA LYS A 374 -5.81 -17.58 -20.15
C LYS A 374 -7.17 -16.93 -20.28
N PHE A 375 -7.22 -15.62 -20.11
CA PHE A 375 -8.45 -14.86 -20.31
C PHE A 375 -8.18 -13.50 -20.97
N LEU A 376 -9.23 -12.95 -21.57
CA LEU A 376 -9.23 -11.65 -22.23
C LEU A 376 -10.60 -11.01 -21.98
N LEU A 377 -10.63 -9.79 -21.46
CA LEU A 377 -11.87 -9.03 -21.29
C LEU A 377 -11.99 -7.96 -22.38
N ASN A 378 -13.04 -8.05 -23.20
CA ASN A 378 -13.28 -7.07 -24.26
C ASN A 378 -14.00 -5.80 -23.77
N GLY A 379 -14.84 -5.96 -22.74
CA GLY A 379 -15.61 -4.88 -22.13
C GLY A 379 -14.82 -4.07 -21.11
N SER A 380 -15.48 -3.07 -20.52
CA SER A 380 -14.98 -2.31 -19.36
C SER A 380 -15.89 -2.62 -18.17
N PRO A 381 -15.66 -3.75 -17.46
CA PRO A 381 -16.51 -4.16 -16.36
C PRO A 381 -16.37 -3.21 -15.16
N SER A 382 -17.45 -3.02 -14.42
CA SER A 382 -17.44 -2.27 -13.16
C SER A 382 -16.85 -3.07 -12.02
N LYS A 383 -16.92 -4.41 -12.10
CA LYS A 383 -16.37 -5.32 -11.08
C LYS A 383 -15.86 -6.61 -11.70
N VAL A 384 -14.71 -7.09 -11.23
CA VAL A 384 -14.11 -8.36 -11.67
C VAL A 384 -13.59 -9.12 -10.46
N VAL A 385 -14.04 -10.35 -10.27
CA VAL A 385 -13.58 -11.25 -9.22
C VAL A 385 -13.08 -12.54 -9.86
N ILE A 386 -11.86 -12.94 -9.52
CA ILE A 386 -11.32 -14.25 -9.88
C ILE A 386 -11.45 -15.18 -8.69
N TYR A 387 -11.86 -16.42 -8.95
CA TYR A 387 -12.05 -17.40 -7.89
C TYR A 387 -11.79 -18.83 -8.35
N LEU A 388 -11.46 -19.69 -7.39
CA LEU A 388 -11.30 -21.12 -7.58
C LEU A 388 -12.51 -21.88 -7.06
N GLU A 389 -13.04 -22.80 -7.86
CA GLU A 389 -14.22 -23.60 -7.55
C GLU A 389 -14.07 -25.03 -8.11
N GLY A 390 -15.10 -25.86 -7.99
CA GLY A 390 -15.19 -27.13 -8.73
C GLY A 390 -15.41 -28.36 -7.85
N PRO A 391 -14.57 -28.63 -6.83
CA PRO A 391 -14.69 -29.86 -6.07
C PRO A 391 -16.04 -30.02 -5.36
N PRO A 392 -16.49 -31.26 -5.11
CA PRO A 392 -17.74 -31.52 -4.41
C PRO A 392 -17.85 -30.80 -3.06
N PRO A 393 -19.07 -30.57 -2.55
CA PRO A 393 -19.28 -30.12 -1.18
C PRO A 393 -18.49 -30.98 -0.16
N GLY A 394 -17.93 -30.34 0.85
CA GLY A 394 -17.12 -30.99 1.89
C GLY A 394 -15.68 -31.32 1.47
N THR A 395 -15.27 -31.02 0.23
CA THR A 395 -13.86 -31.09 -0.19
C THR A 395 -13.26 -29.70 -0.17
N ASP A 396 -12.19 -29.48 0.57
CA ASP A 396 -11.50 -28.21 0.65
C ASP A 396 -10.53 -28.05 -0.53
N ILE A 397 -10.54 -26.85 -1.12
CA ILE A 397 -9.54 -26.37 -2.08
C ILE A 397 -8.41 -25.74 -1.29
N LEU A 398 -7.18 -26.21 -1.52
CA LEU A 398 -5.95 -25.65 -0.99
C LEU A 398 -5.26 -24.86 -2.10
N LEU A 399 -4.74 -23.68 -1.76
CA LEU A 399 -4.05 -22.76 -2.67
C LEU A 399 -2.77 -22.27 -2.00
N ASP A 400 -1.61 -22.52 -2.64
CA ASP A 400 -0.29 -22.10 -2.13
C ASP A 400 0.19 -20.81 -2.78
N ASN A 401 0.04 -20.73 -4.11
CA ASN A 401 0.45 -19.57 -4.89
C ASN A 401 -0.54 -19.31 -6.02
N PHE A 402 -0.88 -18.03 -6.25
CA PHE A 402 -1.76 -17.62 -7.35
C PHE A 402 -1.20 -16.41 -8.08
N VAL A 403 -0.90 -16.58 -9.35
CA VAL A 403 -0.26 -15.56 -10.19
C VAL A 403 -1.14 -15.30 -11.40
N VAL A 404 -1.32 -14.02 -11.74
CA VAL A 404 -1.94 -13.59 -13.00
C VAL A 404 -1.07 -12.53 -13.63
N LYS A 405 -0.47 -12.82 -14.78
CA LYS A 405 0.42 -11.91 -15.53
C LYS A 405 -0.15 -11.61 -16.91
N HIS A 406 0.43 -10.65 -17.63
CA HIS A 406 0.08 -10.46 -19.03
C HIS A 406 0.50 -11.69 -19.83
N ALA A 407 -0.39 -12.16 -20.70
CA ALA A 407 -0.02 -13.20 -21.62
C ALA A 407 0.89 -12.61 -22.69
N ALA A 408 2.01 -13.29 -22.96
CA ALA A 408 2.92 -12.90 -24.03
C ALA A 408 2.16 -12.74 -25.36
N LYS A 409 2.45 -11.66 -26.09
CA LYS A 409 1.83 -11.39 -27.39
C LYS A 409 2.18 -12.54 -28.34
N ALA A 410 1.17 -13.12 -28.98
CA ALA A 410 1.39 -14.14 -29.99
C ALA A 410 2.35 -13.58 -31.07
N PRO A 411 3.32 -14.38 -31.54
CA PRO A 411 4.16 -13.97 -32.66
C PRO A 411 3.29 -13.55 -33.83
N PRO A 412 3.63 -12.45 -34.55
CA PRO A 412 2.87 -12.05 -35.73
C PRO A 412 2.79 -13.24 -36.70
N ALA A 413 1.58 -13.50 -37.20
CA ALA A 413 1.36 -14.58 -38.15
C ALA A 413 2.32 -14.43 -39.34
N SER A 414 2.94 -15.53 -39.75
CA SER A 414 3.80 -15.56 -40.93
C SER A 414 2.99 -15.05 -42.13
N PRO A 415 3.55 -14.15 -42.98
CA PRO A 415 2.86 -13.73 -44.19
C PRO A 415 2.45 -14.94 -45.01
N PRO A 416 1.22 -14.96 -45.58
CA PRO A 416 0.80 -16.06 -46.43
C PRO A 416 1.80 -16.25 -47.57
N ALA A 417 2.27 -17.48 -47.78
CA ALA A 417 3.18 -17.79 -48.87
C ALA A 417 2.46 -17.53 -50.20
N ILE A 418 2.89 -16.48 -50.91
CA ILE A 418 2.43 -16.22 -52.27
C ILE A 418 3.18 -17.20 -53.19
N GLU A 419 2.55 -18.32 -53.54
CA GLU A 419 3.00 -19.11 -54.68
C GLU A 419 2.80 -18.28 -55.95
N ARG A 420 3.91 -17.73 -56.49
CA ARG A 420 3.91 -17.24 -57.87
C ARG A 420 3.84 -18.45 -58.81
N THR A 421 2.63 -18.78 -59.27
CA THR A 421 2.46 -19.59 -60.47
C THR A 421 3.06 -18.83 -61.64
N LYS A 422 4.17 -19.35 -62.17
CA LYS A 422 4.73 -18.92 -63.46
C LYS A 422 3.74 -19.33 -64.55
N GLN A 423 2.87 -18.42 -64.98
CA GLN A 423 2.25 -18.52 -66.30
C GLN A 423 3.24 -17.95 -67.31
N GLY A 424 3.80 -18.84 -68.14
CA GLY A 424 4.66 -18.48 -69.26
C GLY A 424 3.83 -17.85 -70.38
N PHE A 425 4.37 -16.78 -70.96
CA PHE A 425 4.02 -16.29 -72.30
C PHE A 425 4.90 -16.97 -73.35
#